data_AF-W2XPZ9-F1
#
_entry.id   AF-W2XPZ9-F1
#
_cell.length_a   1.000
_cell.length_b   1.000
_cell.length_c   1.000
_cell.angle_alpha   90.00
_cell.angle_beta   90.00
_cell.angle_gamma   90.00
#
_symmetry.space_group_name_H-M   'P 1'
#
loop_
_entity.id
_entity.type
_entity.pdbx_description
1 polymer ?
#
loop_
_entity_poly.entity_id
_entity_poly.type
_entity_poly.pdbx_seq_one_letter_code
_entity_poly.pdbx_strand_id
1 'polypeptide(L)'
;MQVKVIKAGKRAKDYGSVEVAGSAPTVGQLKIAFEKHARVSRFRQSLKLQQSDETLVPLTDDSKLLVDYGVKSGSTLVFRDLGPQIGYRTVFVAEYLGPLLFVLGYAARPAFIYGAEAASQPLSHTALLGVAAWSLHFLKRELETFFVHRFSRPTMPLRNLFKNCIYYWSFGAVVGYPLCHPLYAGPTSDLQIKAGLALMGVSEFLNLCVHVQLRNMRPAEGSKERPIPKGPLFALVSCPNYTFEVLGWVGFSIFTQVAASYVFTVVGFLQMADWALKKHRGYLKTYGDEYKKLRRKSIIPFIL
;
A
#
# COMPACT_ATOMS: atom_id res chain seq x y z
N MET A 1 -7.49 21.56 28.76
CA MET A 1 -6.10 21.18 29.10
C MET A 1 -5.14 22.12 28.40
N GLN A 2 -4.10 22.62 29.08
CA GLN A 2 -3.09 23.48 28.46
C GLN A 2 -1.77 22.70 28.32
N VAL A 3 -1.13 22.72 27.15
CA VAL A 3 0.16 22.05 26.91
C VAL A 3 1.14 23.00 26.26
N LYS A 4 2.43 22.89 26.58
CA LYS A 4 3.49 23.66 25.93
C LYS A 4 3.97 22.92 24.70
N VAL A 5 4.09 23.60 23.55
CA VAL A 5 4.61 22.98 22.32
C VAL A 5 5.91 23.63 21.90
N ILE A 6 6.94 22.82 21.71
CA ILE A 6 8.26 23.27 21.26
C ILE A 6 8.72 22.47 20.04
N LYS A 7 9.56 23.06 19.21
CA LYS A 7 10.34 22.35 18.19
C LYS A 7 11.78 22.30 18.67
N ALA A 8 12.33 21.10 18.75
CA ALA A 8 13.72 20.85 19.13
C ALA A 8 14.66 20.77 17.90
N GLY A 9 15.96 20.99 18.12
CA GLY A 9 17.02 20.84 17.12
C GLY A 9 17.50 22.16 16.51
N LYS A 10 18.20 22.09 15.36
CA LYS A 10 18.91 23.24 14.74
C LYS A 10 18.04 24.48 14.43
N ARG A 11 16.73 24.31 14.33
CA ARG A 11 15.75 25.40 14.19
C ARG A 11 14.76 25.34 15.34
N ALA A 12 15.29 25.46 16.55
CA ALA A 12 14.49 25.42 17.76
C ALA A 12 13.47 26.56 17.74
N LYS A 13 12.24 26.28 18.16
CA LYS A 13 11.18 27.28 18.21
C LYS A 13 10.22 26.93 19.34
N ASP A 14 9.97 27.87 20.23
CA ASP A 14 8.88 27.75 21.19
C ASP A 14 7.59 28.22 20.51
N TYR A 15 6.58 27.35 20.48
CA TYR A 15 5.24 27.72 19.98
C TYR A 15 4.34 28.19 21.12
N GLY A 16 4.80 28.17 22.37
CA GLY A 16 4.04 28.58 23.53
C GLY A 16 3.00 27.55 23.98
N SER A 17 2.06 28.03 24.78
CA SER A 17 0.97 27.23 25.33
C SER A 17 -0.18 27.09 24.34
N VAL A 18 -0.64 25.86 24.15
CA VAL A 18 -1.79 25.49 23.33
C VAL A 18 -2.89 25.00 24.25
N GLU A 19 -4.05 25.62 24.16
CA GLU A 19 -5.24 25.17 24.88
C GLU A 19 -6.04 24.17 24.06
N VAL A 20 -6.32 23.02 24.67
CA VAL A 20 -7.16 21.98 24.11
C VAL A 20 -8.45 21.92 24.92
N ALA A 21 -9.56 22.27 24.29
CA ALA A 21 -10.88 22.28 24.91
C ALA A 21 -11.39 20.86 25.20
N GLY A 22 -12.27 20.74 26.20
CA GLY A 22 -12.90 19.48 26.60
C GLY A 22 -12.30 18.88 27.90
N SER A 23 -13.11 18.05 28.57
CA SER A 23 -12.74 17.35 29.80
C SER A 23 -11.80 16.17 29.56
N ALA A 24 -11.93 15.48 28.41
CA ALA A 24 -11.10 14.36 28.00
C ALA A 24 -10.60 14.55 26.55
N PRO A 25 -9.62 15.44 26.33
CA PRO A 25 -9.16 15.75 24.97
C PRO A 25 -8.41 14.58 24.32
N THR A 26 -8.62 14.39 23.02
CA THR A 26 -7.89 13.42 22.18
C THR A 26 -6.67 14.03 21.52
N VAL A 27 -5.76 13.17 21.02
CA VAL A 27 -4.64 13.62 20.18
C VAL A 27 -5.12 14.36 18.93
N GLY A 28 -6.23 13.94 18.31
CA GLY A 28 -6.82 14.62 17.16
C GLY A 28 -7.27 16.05 17.48
N GLN A 29 -7.91 16.26 18.63
CA GLN A 29 -8.32 17.59 19.10
C GLN A 29 -7.11 18.49 19.39
N LEU A 30 -6.05 17.96 19.99
CA LEU A 30 -4.79 18.66 20.17
C LEU A 30 -4.19 19.11 18.82
N LYS A 31 -4.17 18.22 17.81
CA LYS A 31 -3.63 18.58 16.49
C LYS A 31 -4.43 19.68 15.80
N ILE A 32 -5.75 19.67 15.96
CA ILE A 32 -6.64 20.73 15.45
C ILE A 32 -6.39 22.05 16.18
N ALA A 33 -6.25 22.03 17.50
CA ALA A 33 -5.92 23.22 18.28
C ALA A 33 -4.56 23.79 17.86
N PHE A 34 -3.54 22.93 17.72
CA PHE A 34 -2.21 23.34 17.29
C PHE A 34 -2.17 23.84 15.84
N GLU A 35 -3.02 23.28 14.94
CA GLU A 35 -3.16 23.76 13.57
C GLU A 35 -3.65 25.21 13.53
N LYS A 36 -4.66 25.55 14.35
CA LYS A 36 -5.15 26.93 14.48
C LYS A 36 -4.09 27.86 15.06
N HIS A 37 -3.33 27.38 16.05
CA HIS A 37 -2.31 28.16 16.76
C HIS A 37 -1.07 28.44 15.91
N ALA A 38 -0.51 27.39 15.29
CA ALA A 38 0.77 27.46 14.59
C ALA A 38 0.66 27.58 13.06
N ARG A 39 -0.57 27.52 12.51
CA ARG A 39 -0.85 27.47 11.06
C ARG A 39 -0.14 26.32 10.34
N VAL A 40 0.07 25.21 11.04
CA VAL A 40 0.65 23.98 10.49
C VAL A 40 -0.44 22.93 10.38
N SER A 41 -0.68 22.42 9.16
CA SER A 41 -1.71 21.40 8.95
C SER A 41 -1.58 20.20 9.88
N ARG A 42 -2.68 19.75 10.48
CA ARG A 42 -2.73 18.58 11.39
C ARG A 42 -2.09 17.31 10.83
N PHE A 43 -2.12 17.13 9.50
CA PHE A 43 -1.54 15.96 8.84
C PHE A 43 -0.01 16.00 8.78
N ARG A 44 0.60 17.17 8.96
CA ARG A 44 2.06 17.36 9.00
C ARG A 44 2.63 17.25 10.41
N GLN A 45 1.76 17.11 11.42
CA GLN A 45 2.17 17.19 12.82
C GLN A 45 2.58 15.83 13.35
N SER A 46 3.85 15.70 13.74
CA SER A 46 4.33 14.65 14.65
C SER A 46 4.59 15.28 16.01
N LEU A 47 3.75 14.91 16.98
CA LEU A 47 3.85 15.37 18.37
C LEU A 47 4.37 14.23 19.23
N LYS A 48 5.32 14.53 20.11
CA LYS A 48 5.84 13.59 21.10
C LYS A 48 5.79 14.22 22.47
N LEU A 49 5.32 13.49 23.47
CA LEU A 49 5.42 13.91 24.86
C LEU A 49 6.88 13.78 25.31
N GLN A 50 7.43 14.85 25.89
CA GLN A 50 8.72 14.81 26.58
C GLN A 50 8.49 14.40 28.03
N GLN A 51 9.06 13.28 28.44
CA GLN A 51 9.05 12.83 29.82
C GLN A 51 10.18 13.49 30.63
N SER A 52 10.13 13.33 31.95
CA SER A 52 11.09 13.89 32.91
C SER A 52 12.52 13.41 32.66
N ASP A 53 12.67 12.19 32.13
CA ASP A 53 13.95 11.55 31.77
C ASP A 53 14.39 11.87 30.32
N GLU A 54 13.78 12.91 29.72
CA GLU A 54 13.96 13.33 28.32
C GLU A 54 13.52 12.31 27.26
N THR A 55 12.93 11.17 27.65
CA THR A 55 12.40 10.22 26.68
C THR A 55 11.19 10.81 25.95
N LEU A 56 11.07 10.46 24.65
CA LEU A 56 10.03 11.00 23.78
C LEU A 56 8.99 9.94 23.44
N VAL A 57 7.78 10.09 23.97
CA VAL A 57 6.65 9.20 23.67
C VAL A 57 5.83 9.74 22.50
N PRO A 58 5.78 9.05 21.34
CA PRO A 58 5.05 9.55 20.19
C PRO A 58 3.54 9.43 20.36
N LEU A 59 2.83 10.55 20.17
CA LEU A 59 1.37 10.59 20.13
C LEU A 59 0.91 10.16 18.73
N THR A 60 0.69 8.86 18.56
CA THR A 60 0.46 8.31 17.21
C THR A 60 -1.02 8.16 16.87
N ASP A 61 -1.89 7.88 17.84
CA ASP A 61 -3.30 7.56 17.64
C ASP A 61 -4.20 8.76 17.93
N ASP A 62 -4.86 9.26 16.89
CA ASP A 62 -5.65 10.48 16.92
C ASP A 62 -6.96 10.32 17.71
N SER A 63 -7.48 9.10 17.88
CA SER A 63 -8.67 8.83 18.69
C SER A 63 -8.36 8.60 20.17
N LYS A 64 -7.10 8.31 20.51
CA LYS A 64 -6.69 8.02 21.89
C LYS A 64 -6.65 9.31 22.73
N LEU A 65 -7.03 9.21 24.00
CA LEU A 65 -7.02 10.35 24.92
C LEU A 65 -5.58 10.78 25.22
N LEU A 66 -5.38 12.09 25.42
CA LEU A 66 -4.09 12.64 25.81
C LEU A 66 -3.59 12.05 27.13
N VAL A 67 -4.50 11.85 28.09
CA VAL A 67 -4.18 11.28 29.41
C VAL A 67 -3.66 9.84 29.33
N ASP A 68 -4.11 9.05 28.35
CA ASP A 68 -3.67 7.66 28.16
C ASP A 68 -2.25 7.57 27.57
N TYR A 69 -1.69 8.69 27.11
CA TYR A 69 -0.28 8.85 26.77
C TYR A 69 0.55 9.46 27.91
N GLY A 70 -0.09 9.81 29.04
CA GLY A 70 0.53 10.50 30.16
C GLY A 70 0.60 12.02 30.01
N VAL A 71 -0.10 12.61 29.03
CA VAL A 71 -0.12 14.06 28.85
C VAL A 71 -1.01 14.70 29.92
N LYS A 72 -0.42 15.59 30.70
CA LYS A 72 -1.08 16.40 31.75
C LYS A 72 -1.05 17.88 31.38
N SER A 73 -1.86 18.70 32.07
CA SER A 73 -1.74 20.16 31.93
C SER A 73 -0.33 20.62 32.29
N GLY A 74 0.26 21.50 31.48
CA GLY A 74 1.65 21.94 31.59
C GLY A 74 2.69 21.02 30.94
N SER A 75 2.29 19.88 30.38
CA SER A 75 3.24 18.98 29.69
C SER A 75 3.89 19.66 28.49
N THR A 76 5.17 19.34 28.25
CA THR A 76 5.90 19.80 27.08
C THR A 76 5.83 18.77 25.96
N LEU A 77 5.38 19.21 24.78
CA LEU A 77 5.29 18.41 23.57
C LEU A 77 6.34 18.88 22.56
N VAL A 78 7.11 17.92 22.05
CA VAL A 78 8.06 18.14 20.96
C VAL A 78 7.36 17.94 19.62
N PHE A 79 7.19 19.04 18.89
CA PHE A 79 6.66 19.09 17.55
C PHE A 79 7.77 18.89 16.50
N ARG A 80 7.47 18.01 15.54
CA ARG A 80 8.22 17.85 14.29
C ARG A 80 7.27 17.97 13.11
N ASP A 81 7.63 18.87 12.20
CA ASP A 81 6.97 18.99 10.90
C ASP A 81 7.43 17.85 9.97
N LEU A 82 6.47 17.06 9.48
CA LEU A 82 6.69 15.96 8.56
C LEU A 82 6.91 16.42 7.11
N GLY A 83 6.71 17.71 6.83
CA GLY A 83 6.75 18.28 5.47
C GLY A 83 5.49 17.94 4.67
N PRO A 84 5.45 18.25 3.35
CA PRO A 84 4.28 18.01 2.50
C PRO A 84 3.77 16.57 2.57
N GLN A 85 2.47 16.42 2.76
CA GLN A 85 1.77 15.14 2.87
C GLN A 85 0.73 14.99 1.77
N ILE A 86 0.41 13.76 1.42
CA ILE A 86 -0.64 13.41 0.47
C ILE A 86 -1.50 12.28 1.06
N GLY A 87 -2.80 12.27 0.73
CA GLY A 87 -3.73 11.24 1.19
C GLY A 87 -3.33 9.85 0.68
N TYR A 88 -3.40 8.82 1.54
CA TYR A 88 -3.04 7.46 1.16
C TYR A 88 -3.86 6.96 -0.05
N ARG A 89 -5.17 7.22 -0.06
CA ARG A 89 -6.04 6.86 -1.19
C ARG A 89 -5.55 7.49 -2.50
N THR A 90 -5.21 8.78 -2.49
CA THR A 90 -4.69 9.49 -3.67
C THR A 90 -3.38 8.89 -4.17
N VAL A 91 -2.51 8.43 -3.26
CA VAL A 91 -1.27 7.74 -3.68
C VAL A 91 -1.56 6.43 -4.38
N PHE A 92 -2.45 5.62 -3.84
CA PHE A 92 -2.80 4.33 -4.43
C PHE A 92 -3.43 4.51 -5.82
N VAL A 93 -4.30 5.51 -5.99
CA VAL A 93 -4.86 5.86 -7.31
C VAL A 93 -3.75 6.31 -8.27
N ALA A 94 -2.89 7.23 -7.86
CA ALA A 94 -1.83 7.73 -8.73
C ALA A 94 -0.78 6.66 -9.10
N GLU A 95 -0.46 5.74 -8.19
CA GLU A 95 0.52 4.69 -8.45
C GLU A 95 -0.02 3.60 -9.39
N TYR A 96 -1.31 3.26 -9.31
CA TYR A 96 -1.94 2.21 -10.14
C TYR A 96 -2.47 2.71 -11.48
N LEU A 97 -2.82 4.00 -11.59
CA LEU A 97 -3.29 4.58 -12.85
C LEU A 97 -2.22 4.54 -13.94
N GLY A 98 -0.95 4.78 -13.61
CA GLY A 98 0.14 4.78 -14.60
C GLY A 98 0.30 3.46 -15.34
N PRO A 99 0.48 2.31 -14.67
CA PRO A 99 0.50 1.00 -15.32
C PRO A 99 -0.62 0.76 -16.32
N LEU A 100 -1.84 1.21 -15.98
CA LEU A 100 -3.00 1.10 -16.87
C LEU A 100 -2.83 2.00 -18.10
N LEU A 101 -2.46 3.28 -17.90
CA LEU A 101 -2.26 4.23 -18.99
C LEU A 101 -1.13 3.83 -19.93
N PHE A 102 -0.01 3.31 -19.42
CA PHE A 102 1.10 2.85 -20.25
C PHE A 102 0.69 1.68 -21.13
N VAL A 103 0.08 0.63 -20.56
CA VAL A 103 -0.29 -0.56 -21.34
C VAL A 103 -1.40 -0.24 -22.34
N LEU A 104 -2.43 0.54 -21.96
CA LEU A 104 -3.47 0.95 -22.90
C LEU A 104 -2.92 1.89 -23.99
N GLY A 105 -2.02 2.80 -23.63
CA GLY A 105 -1.33 3.67 -24.58
C GLY A 105 -0.50 2.87 -25.60
N TYR A 106 0.20 1.83 -25.16
CA TYR A 106 0.91 0.93 -26.07
C TYR A 106 -0.01 0.03 -26.88
N ALA A 107 -1.16 -0.39 -26.33
CA ALA A 107 -2.14 -1.19 -27.04
C ALA A 107 -2.76 -0.43 -28.23
N ALA A 108 -2.84 0.90 -28.16
CA ALA A 108 -3.21 1.76 -29.29
C ALA A 108 -2.15 1.81 -30.40
N ARG A 109 -0.96 1.22 -30.18
CA ARG A 109 0.17 1.14 -31.13
C ARG A 109 0.48 2.46 -31.84
N PRO A 110 0.81 3.54 -31.10
CA PRO A 110 1.07 4.83 -31.70
C PRO A 110 2.24 4.79 -32.68
N ALA A 111 2.07 5.46 -33.83
CA ALA A 111 3.02 5.42 -34.94
C ALA A 111 4.44 5.86 -34.58
N PHE A 112 4.59 6.81 -33.65
CA PHE A 112 5.90 7.29 -33.21
C PHE A 112 6.68 6.27 -32.36
N ILE A 113 6.03 5.21 -31.88
CA ILE A 113 6.66 4.13 -31.08
C ILE A 113 6.89 2.89 -31.93
N TYR A 114 5.91 2.51 -32.75
CA TYR A 114 5.90 1.21 -33.45
C TYR A 114 5.93 1.31 -34.99
N GLY A 115 5.92 2.51 -35.56
CA GLY A 115 5.88 2.75 -37.01
C GLY A 115 4.47 3.03 -37.55
N ALA A 116 4.40 3.66 -38.73
CA ALA A 116 3.16 4.19 -39.32
C ALA A 116 2.03 3.16 -39.49
N GLU A 117 2.38 1.90 -39.77
CA GLU A 117 1.42 0.83 -40.04
C GLU A 117 1.06 0.00 -38.79
N ALA A 118 1.68 0.26 -37.64
CA ALA A 118 1.50 -0.57 -36.45
C ALA A 118 0.07 -0.57 -35.92
N ALA A 119 -0.60 0.57 -35.95
CA ALA A 119 -1.99 0.72 -35.48
C ALA A 119 -3.00 -0.08 -36.34
N SER A 120 -2.69 -0.31 -37.63
CA SER A 120 -3.53 -1.14 -38.51
C SER A 120 -3.32 -2.64 -38.31
N GLN A 121 -2.24 -3.06 -37.67
CA GLN A 121 -1.99 -4.47 -37.40
C GLN A 121 -2.75 -4.90 -36.14
N PRO A 122 -3.46 -6.05 -36.16
CA PRO A 122 -4.12 -6.54 -34.97
C PRO A 122 -3.11 -6.94 -33.89
N LEU A 123 -3.50 -6.80 -32.62
CA LEU A 123 -2.79 -7.46 -31.52
C LEU A 123 -2.97 -8.98 -31.68
N SER A 124 -1.92 -9.76 -31.37
CA SER A 124 -2.09 -11.21 -31.29
C SER A 124 -3.11 -11.56 -30.20
N HIS A 125 -3.77 -12.71 -30.33
CA HIS A 125 -4.75 -13.15 -29.33
C HIS A 125 -4.18 -13.15 -27.91
N THR A 126 -2.95 -13.64 -27.74
CA THR A 126 -2.25 -13.64 -26.45
C THR A 126 -1.93 -12.23 -25.95
N ALA A 127 -1.53 -11.31 -26.83
CA ALA A 127 -1.30 -9.92 -26.45
C ALA A 127 -2.59 -9.25 -25.98
N LEU A 128 -3.71 -9.48 -26.68
CA LEU A 128 -5.03 -8.97 -26.29
C LEU A 128 -5.44 -9.49 -24.90
N LEU A 129 -5.28 -10.79 -24.65
CA LEU A 129 -5.52 -11.37 -23.32
C LEU A 129 -4.59 -10.78 -22.25
N GLY A 130 -3.33 -10.52 -22.60
CA GLY A 130 -2.36 -9.87 -21.71
C GLY A 130 -2.78 -8.44 -21.36
N VAL A 131 -3.15 -7.63 -22.35
CA VAL A 131 -3.65 -6.26 -22.15
C VAL A 131 -4.91 -6.28 -21.30
N ALA A 132 -5.84 -7.20 -21.56
CA ALA A 132 -7.07 -7.35 -20.79
C ALA A 132 -6.77 -7.77 -19.33
N ALA A 133 -5.95 -8.79 -19.10
CA ALA A 133 -5.60 -9.26 -17.76
C ALA A 133 -4.87 -8.18 -16.95
N TRP A 134 -3.92 -7.48 -17.57
CA TRP A 134 -3.22 -6.35 -16.95
C TRP A 134 -4.20 -5.24 -16.57
N SER A 135 -5.07 -4.86 -17.51
CA SER A 135 -6.04 -3.78 -17.30
C SER A 135 -7.05 -4.15 -16.22
N LEU A 136 -7.55 -5.38 -16.21
CA LEU A 136 -8.46 -5.88 -15.18
C LEU A 136 -7.81 -5.92 -13.80
N HIS A 137 -6.54 -6.33 -13.71
CA HIS A 137 -5.78 -6.26 -12.46
C HIS A 137 -5.74 -4.82 -11.93
N PHE A 138 -5.21 -3.87 -12.72
CA PHE A 138 -5.05 -2.49 -12.24
C PHE A 138 -6.39 -1.80 -12.01
N LEU A 139 -7.42 -2.07 -12.83
CA LEU A 139 -8.77 -1.59 -12.59
C LEU A 139 -9.35 -2.15 -11.29
N LYS A 140 -9.17 -3.44 -10.99
CA LYS A 140 -9.53 -4.02 -9.70
C LYS A 140 -8.80 -3.29 -8.56
N ARG A 141 -7.50 -3.02 -8.68
CA ARG A 141 -6.72 -2.30 -7.64
C ARG A 141 -7.22 -0.87 -7.41
N GLU A 142 -7.65 -0.18 -8.48
CA GLU A 142 -8.31 1.13 -8.39
C GLU A 142 -9.65 1.03 -7.64
N LEU A 143 -10.53 0.12 -8.08
CA LEU A 143 -11.83 -0.10 -7.45
C LEU A 143 -11.70 -0.50 -5.98
N GLU A 144 -10.75 -1.39 -5.64
CA GLU A 144 -10.44 -1.74 -4.26
C GLU A 144 -10.01 -0.52 -3.44
N THR A 145 -9.24 0.39 -4.04
CA THR A 145 -8.77 1.61 -3.38
C THR A 145 -9.89 2.58 -3.03
N PHE A 146 -10.91 2.66 -3.88
CA PHE A 146 -12.10 3.49 -3.63
C PHE A 146 -13.11 2.82 -2.70
N PHE A 147 -13.40 1.53 -2.92
CA PHE A 147 -14.59 0.88 -2.35
C PHE A 147 -14.28 -0.16 -1.26
N VAL A 148 -13.05 -0.68 -1.19
CA VAL A 148 -12.68 -1.76 -0.25
C VAL A 148 -11.71 -1.26 0.82
N HIS A 149 -10.62 -0.61 0.45
CA HIS A 149 -9.54 -0.32 1.39
C HIS A 149 -9.93 0.67 2.50
N ARG A 150 -9.61 0.27 3.75
CA ARG A 150 -9.64 1.13 4.94
C ARG A 150 -8.23 1.42 5.45
N PHE A 151 -7.75 2.65 5.30
CA PHE A 151 -6.37 3.00 5.64
C PHE A 151 -6.22 3.31 7.14
N SER A 152 -5.16 2.79 7.77
CA SER A 152 -4.87 3.07 9.19
C SER A 152 -4.22 4.43 9.45
N ARG A 153 -3.87 5.14 8.37
CA ARG A 153 -3.23 6.45 8.42
C ARG A 153 -3.86 7.31 7.32
N PRO A 154 -4.09 8.61 7.58
CA PRO A 154 -4.73 9.47 6.59
C PRO A 154 -3.79 9.84 5.44
N THR A 155 -2.49 10.02 5.73
CA THR A 155 -1.53 10.56 4.77
C THR A 155 -0.16 9.90 4.82
N MET A 156 0.61 10.10 3.76
CA MET A 156 2.02 9.74 3.64
C MET A 156 2.87 10.91 3.12
N PRO A 157 4.20 10.89 3.33
CA PRO A 157 5.09 11.93 2.79
C PRO A 157 5.01 12.01 1.26
N LEU A 158 4.80 13.21 0.72
CA LEU A 158 4.58 13.42 -0.72
C LEU A 158 5.72 12.85 -1.58
N ARG A 159 6.97 12.95 -1.13
CA ARG A 159 8.13 12.37 -1.84
C ARG A 159 8.01 10.86 -2.14
N ASN A 160 7.25 10.12 -1.34
CA ASN A 160 7.06 8.69 -1.53
C ASN A 160 6.10 8.40 -2.68
N LEU A 161 5.21 9.33 -3.04
CA LEU A 161 4.36 9.21 -4.23
C LEU A 161 5.22 8.97 -5.46
N PHE A 162 6.21 9.84 -5.71
CA PHE A 162 7.08 9.73 -6.88
C PHE A 162 7.83 8.40 -6.91
N LYS A 163 8.31 7.90 -5.76
CA LYS A 163 8.97 6.59 -5.69
C LYS A 163 8.03 5.46 -6.10
N ASN A 164 6.81 5.47 -5.57
CA ASN A 164 5.81 4.45 -5.88
C ASN A 164 5.38 4.51 -7.35
N CYS A 165 5.07 5.72 -7.86
CA CYS A 165 4.71 5.92 -9.26
C CYS A 165 5.86 5.49 -10.17
N ILE A 166 7.11 5.93 -9.93
CA ILE A 166 8.27 5.50 -10.75
C ILE A 166 8.36 3.98 -10.80
N TYR A 167 8.22 3.29 -9.66
CA TYR A 167 8.25 1.84 -9.61
C TYR A 167 7.16 1.21 -10.51
N TYR A 168 5.89 1.50 -10.23
CA TYR A 168 4.78 0.87 -10.94
C TYR A 168 4.72 1.28 -12.41
N TRP A 169 4.90 2.57 -12.70
CA TRP A 169 4.80 3.13 -14.05
C TRP A 169 5.93 2.62 -14.93
N SER A 170 7.15 2.49 -14.40
CA SER A 170 8.26 1.91 -15.16
C SER A 170 7.97 0.45 -15.52
N PHE A 171 7.39 -0.34 -14.61
CA PHE A 171 6.99 -1.71 -14.93
C PHE A 171 5.86 -1.78 -15.96
N GLY A 172 4.86 -0.92 -15.87
CA GLY A 172 3.86 -0.75 -16.93
C GLY A 172 4.48 -0.40 -18.28
N ALA A 173 5.51 0.45 -18.27
CA ALA A 173 6.22 0.83 -19.47
C ALA A 173 6.99 -0.35 -20.10
N VAL A 174 7.86 -1.00 -19.32
CA VAL A 174 8.76 -2.06 -19.83
C VAL A 174 8.07 -3.39 -20.10
N VAL A 175 6.93 -3.68 -19.46
CA VAL A 175 6.11 -4.86 -19.77
C VAL A 175 5.16 -4.57 -20.92
N GLY A 176 4.54 -3.38 -20.92
CA GLY A 176 3.55 -2.99 -21.94
C GLY A 176 4.14 -2.87 -23.34
N TYR A 177 5.37 -2.34 -23.45
CA TYR A 177 6.05 -2.15 -24.73
C TYR A 177 6.20 -3.48 -25.52
N PRO A 178 6.91 -4.51 -25.01
CA PRO A 178 7.06 -5.76 -25.74
C PRO A 178 5.74 -6.53 -25.90
N LEU A 179 4.82 -6.43 -24.94
CA LEU A 179 3.52 -7.11 -25.02
C LEU A 179 2.66 -6.59 -26.20
N CYS A 180 2.69 -5.27 -26.44
CA CYS A 180 1.88 -4.64 -27.47
C CYS A 180 2.62 -4.48 -28.80
N HIS A 181 3.91 -4.83 -28.87
CA HIS A 181 4.74 -4.66 -30.06
C HIS A 181 4.18 -5.46 -31.26
N PRO A 182 4.24 -4.94 -32.50
CA PRO A 182 3.83 -5.67 -33.71
C PRO A 182 4.51 -7.04 -33.88
N LEU A 183 5.80 -7.09 -33.53
CA LEU A 183 6.63 -8.31 -33.57
C LEU A 183 6.50 -9.20 -32.33
N TYR A 184 5.52 -8.97 -31.45
CA TYR A 184 5.33 -9.81 -30.27
C TYR A 184 5.00 -11.26 -30.68
N ALA A 185 5.88 -12.17 -30.31
CA ALA A 185 5.72 -13.60 -30.50
C ALA A 185 5.46 -14.26 -29.13
N GLY A 186 4.18 -14.45 -28.81
CA GLY A 186 3.76 -15.15 -27.59
C GLY A 186 3.90 -16.67 -27.69
N PRO A 187 3.61 -17.41 -26.60
CA PRO A 187 3.58 -18.86 -26.63
C PRO A 187 2.54 -19.38 -27.63
N THR A 188 2.86 -20.49 -28.31
CA THR A 188 1.97 -21.16 -29.27
C THR A 188 1.09 -22.23 -28.63
N SER A 189 1.44 -22.67 -27.41
CA SER A 189 0.70 -23.68 -26.67
C SER A 189 -0.58 -23.09 -26.06
N ASP A 190 -1.74 -23.51 -26.58
CA ASP A 190 -3.05 -23.13 -26.04
C ASP A 190 -3.23 -23.58 -24.58
N LEU A 191 -2.70 -24.76 -24.21
CA LEU A 191 -2.71 -25.23 -22.83
C LEU A 191 -1.92 -24.30 -21.91
N GLN A 192 -0.74 -23.84 -22.34
CA GLN A 192 0.06 -22.88 -21.57
C GLN A 192 -0.68 -21.56 -21.36
N ILE A 193 -1.33 -21.06 -22.42
CA ILE A 193 -2.09 -19.81 -22.36
C ILE A 193 -3.25 -19.95 -21.36
N LYS A 194 -4.07 -21.00 -21.52
CA LYS A 194 -5.22 -21.27 -20.66
C LYS A 194 -4.82 -21.51 -19.21
N ALA A 195 -3.76 -22.28 -18.96
CA ALA A 195 -3.29 -22.57 -17.61
C ALA A 195 -2.78 -21.30 -16.90
N GLY A 196 -1.98 -20.47 -17.59
CA GLY A 196 -1.48 -19.22 -17.01
C GLY A 196 -2.60 -18.20 -16.78
N LEU A 197 -3.57 -18.09 -17.70
CA LEU A 197 -4.73 -17.22 -17.55
C LEU A 197 -5.65 -17.69 -16.40
N ALA A 198 -5.88 -18.99 -16.27
CA ALA A 198 -6.65 -19.56 -15.16
C ALA A 198 -5.96 -19.31 -13.81
N LEU A 199 -4.63 -19.48 -13.75
CA LEU A 199 -3.84 -19.17 -12.56
C LEU A 199 -3.98 -17.69 -12.19
N MET A 200 -3.88 -16.78 -13.16
CA MET A 200 -4.10 -15.35 -12.96
C MET A 200 -5.51 -15.05 -12.44
N GLY A 201 -6.54 -15.54 -13.13
CA GLY A 201 -7.94 -15.27 -12.76
C GLY A 201 -8.32 -15.77 -11.37
N VAL A 202 -7.94 -17.00 -11.02
CA VAL A 202 -8.18 -17.56 -9.68
C VAL A 202 -7.42 -16.78 -8.62
N SER A 203 -6.17 -16.42 -8.90
CA SER A 203 -5.34 -15.66 -7.97
C SER A 203 -5.90 -14.26 -7.72
N GLU A 204 -6.34 -13.54 -8.76
CA GLU A 204 -6.97 -12.23 -8.60
C GLU A 204 -8.26 -12.30 -7.78
N PHE A 205 -9.08 -13.31 -8.01
CA PHE A 205 -10.30 -13.52 -7.25
C PHE A 205 -9.99 -13.79 -5.76
N LEU A 206 -9.06 -14.70 -5.47
CA LEU A 206 -8.68 -15.01 -4.09
C LEU A 206 -8.00 -13.83 -3.40
N ASN A 207 -7.18 -13.05 -4.12
CA ASN A 207 -6.61 -11.79 -3.64
C ASN A 207 -7.71 -10.80 -3.22
N LEU A 208 -8.75 -10.62 -4.05
CA LEU A 208 -9.92 -9.79 -3.72
C LEU A 208 -10.64 -10.29 -2.46
N CYS A 209 -10.89 -11.60 -2.36
CA CYS A 209 -11.52 -12.19 -1.19
C CYS A 209 -10.74 -11.88 0.09
N VAL A 210 -9.41 -11.97 0.05
CA VAL A 210 -8.55 -11.60 1.18
C VAL A 210 -8.64 -10.10 1.49
N HIS A 211 -8.64 -9.23 0.49
CA HIS A 211 -8.78 -7.78 0.71
C HIS A 211 -10.11 -7.42 1.36
N VAL A 212 -11.22 -8.02 0.90
CA VAL A 212 -12.55 -7.85 1.50
C VAL A 212 -12.56 -8.35 2.95
N GLN A 213 -11.93 -9.50 3.22
CA GLN A 213 -11.83 -10.03 4.57
C GLN A 213 -11.02 -9.08 5.49
N LEU A 214 -9.85 -8.62 5.04
CA LEU A 214 -9.02 -7.67 5.78
C LEU A 214 -9.72 -6.33 6.03
N ARG A 215 -10.53 -5.87 5.07
CA ARG A 215 -11.41 -4.70 5.22
C ARG A 215 -12.43 -4.92 6.34
N ASN A 216 -13.13 -6.06 6.34
CA ASN A 216 -14.19 -6.35 7.31
C ASN A 216 -13.65 -6.52 8.73
N MET A 217 -12.38 -6.91 8.89
CA MET A 217 -11.72 -6.97 10.18
C MET A 217 -11.36 -5.59 10.77
N ARG A 218 -11.44 -4.51 9.99
CA ARG A 218 -11.14 -3.15 10.47
C ARG A 218 -12.46 -2.46 10.82
N PRO A 219 -12.67 -1.99 12.05
CA PRO A 219 -13.96 -1.39 12.44
C PRO A 219 -14.28 -0.10 11.67
N ALA A 220 -13.28 0.77 11.47
CA ALA A 220 -13.45 2.07 10.80
C ALA A 220 -12.17 2.52 10.09
N GLU A 221 -12.31 3.56 9.25
CA GLU A 221 -11.17 4.28 8.66
C GLU A 221 -10.28 4.87 9.78
N GLY A 222 -8.96 4.80 9.61
CA GLY A 222 -8.01 5.24 10.64
C GLY A 222 -7.76 4.23 11.75
N SER A 223 -8.56 3.15 11.86
CA SER A 223 -8.33 2.12 12.89
C SER A 223 -6.97 1.44 12.71
N LYS A 224 -6.29 1.28 13.84
CA LYS A 224 -4.97 0.67 13.95
C LYS A 224 -5.01 -0.75 14.50
N GLU A 225 -6.20 -1.25 14.82
CA GLU A 225 -6.38 -2.61 15.29
C GLU A 225 -5.88 -3.60 14.23
N ARG A 226 -5.21 -4.65 14.71
CA ARG A 226 -4.64 -5.71 13.86
C ARG A 226 -4.93 -7.09 14.44
N PRO A 227 -6.22 -7.47 14.60
CA PRO A 227 -6.56 -8.80 15.08
C PRO A 227 -5.96 -9.90 14.18
N ILE A 228 -5.76 -11.09 14.74
CA ILE A 228 -5.32 -12.25 13.97
C ILE A 228 -6.41 -12.61 12.95
N PRO A 229 -6.11 -12.63 11.63
CA PRO A 229 -7.08 -13.06 10.62
C PRO A 229 -7.38 -14.54 10.76
N LYS A 230 -8.65 -14.94 10.68
CA LYS A 230 -9.11 -16.34 10.79
C LYS A 230 -9.66 -16.84 9.45
N GLY A 231 -9.97 -18.13 9.34
CA GLY A 231 -10.59 -18.71 8.15
C GLY A 231 -9.61 -19.31 7.14
N PRO A 232 -10.14 -19.96 6.08
CA PRO A 232 -9.39 -20.88 5.23
C PRO A 232 -8.28 -20.21 4.42
N LEU A 233 -8.50 -18.99 3.92
CA LEU A 233 -7.49 -18.26 3.14
C LEU A 233 -6.25 -17.91 3.97
N PHE A 234 -6.41 -17.79 5.29
CA PHE A 234 -5.32 -17.53 6.23
C PHE A 234 -4.81 -18.80 6.91
N ALA A 235 -5.24 -20.00 6.52
CA ALA A 235 -4.87 -21.23 7.22
C ALA A 235 -3.35 -21.47 7.20
N LEU A 236 -2.70 -21.22 6.06
CA LEU A 236 -1.30 -21.59 5.83
C LEU A 236 -0.33 -20.42 5.95
N VAL A 237 -0.76 -19.22 5.59
CA VAL A 237 0.11 -18.03 5.50
C VAL A 237 -0.52 -16.80 6.15
N SER A 238 0.34 -15.88 6.52
CA SER A 238 0.00 -14.64 7.22
C SER A 238 -0.51 -13.57 6.26
N CYS A 239 -0.01 -13.59 5.03
CA CYS A 239 -0.31 -12.59 4.00
C CYS A 239 -0.74 -13.27 2.70
N PRO A 240 -1.88 -14.01 2.69
CA PRO A 240 -2.36 -14.70 1.51
C PRO A 240 -2.67 -13.75 0.35
N ASN A 241 -3.01 -12.48 0.62
CA ASN A 241 -3.15 -11.48 -0.43
C ASN A 241 -1.85 -11.33 -1.24
N TYR A 242 -0.68 -11.33 -0.58
CA TYR A 242 0.60 -11.27 -1.27
C TYR A 242 0.92 -12.59 -1.98
N THR A 243 0.56 -13.73 -1.40
CA THR A 243 0.71 -15.04 -2.06
C THR A 243 -0.05 -15.08 -3.38
N PHE A 244 -1.33 -14.72 -3.35
CA PHE A 244 -2.17 -14.71 -4.55
C PHE A 244 -1.74 -13.64 -5.54
N GLU A 245 -1.31 -12.46 -5.09
CA GLU A 245 -0.72 -11.45 -5.98
C GLU A 245 0.44 -12.04 -6.78
N VAL A 246 1.40 -12.70 -6.11
CA VAL A 246 2.56 -13.31 -6.77
C VAL A 246 2.14 -14.42 -7.73
N LEU A 247 1.23 -15.31 -7.31
CA LEU A 247 0.71 -16.38 -8.17
C LEU A 247 0.02 -15.84 -9.42
N GLY A 248 -0.69 -14.71 -9.30
CA GLY A 248 -1.29 -14.01 -10.42
C GLY A 248 -0.23 -13.61 -11.44
N TRP A 249 0.80 -12.90 -10.98
CA TRP A 249 1.89 -12.44 -11.86
C TRP A 249 2.74 -13.58 -12.43
N VAL A 250 2.89 -14.70 -11.71
CA VAL A 250 3.46 -15.94 -12.26
C VAL A 250 2.60 -16.45 -13.42
N GLY A 251 1.27 -16.52 -13.25
CA GLY A 251 0.34 -16.90 -14.31
C GLY A 251 0.45 -15.98 -15.52
N PHE A 252 0.45 -14.66 -15.29
CA PHE A 252 0.64 -13.64 -16.33
C PHE A 252 1.94 -13.85 -17.11
N SER A 253 3.05 -14.07 -16.40
CA SER A 253 4.35 -14.28 -17.03
C SER A 253 4.38 -15.56 -17.86
N ILE A 254 3.78 -16.65 -17.36
CA ILE A 254 3.68 -17.93 -18.07
C ILE A 254 2.89 -17.78 -19.38
N PHE A 255 1.72 -17.15 -19.38
CA PHE A 255 0.90 -17.09 -20.59
C PHE A 255 1.34 -16.01 -21.58
N THR A 256 2.06 -14.98 -21.14
CA THR A 256 2.55 -13.92 -22.03
C THR A 256 3.97 -14.16 -22.54
N GLN A 257 4.81 -14.90 -21.82
CA GLN A 257 6.24 -15.08 -22.13
C GLN A 257 7.01 -13.76 -22.33
N VAL A 258 6.56 -12.68 -21.69
CA VAL A 258 7.29 -11.40 -21.72
C VAL A 258 8.39 -11.44 -20.67
N ALA A 259 9.66 -11.38 -21.08
CA ALA A 259 10.80 -11.46 -20.14
C ALA A 259 10.71 -10.43 -19.00
N ALA A 260 10.27 -9.20 -19.32
CA ALA A 260 10.10 -8.13 -18.33
C ALA A 260 9.02 -8.44 -17.27
N SER A 261 8.00 -9.25 -17.58
CA SER A 261 6.96 -9.61 -16.60
C SER A 261 7.47 -10.62 -15.57
N TYR A 262 8.40 -11.51 -15.94
CA TYR A 262 9.11 -12.36 -14.98
C TYR A 262 9.95 -11.53 -14.01
N VAL A 263 10.68 -10.52 -14.51
CA VAL A 263 11.45 -9.60 -13.65
C VAL A 263 10.51 -8.85 -12.70
N PHE A 264 9.40 -8.32 -13.21
CA PHE A 264 8.38 -7.68 -12.39
C PHE A 264 7.86 -8.60 -11.28
N THR A 265 7.56 -9.86 -11.62
CA THR A 265 7.10 -10.88 -10.67
C THR A 265 8.13 -11.14 -9.57
N VAL A 266 9.40 -11.30 -9.92
CA VAL A 266 10.48 -11.57 -8.94
C VAL A 266 10.70 -10.36 -8.03
N VAL A 267 10.81 -9.15 -8.59
CA VAL A 267 11.00 -7.93 -7.81
C VAL A 267 9.82 -7.67 -6.87
N GLY A 268 8.59 -7.84 -7.37
CA GLY A 268 7.37 -7.76 -6.58
C GLY A 268 7.32 -8.79 -5.46
N PHE A 269 7.70 -10.04 -5.75
CA PHE A 269 7.80 -11.11 -4.75
C PHE A 269 8.77 -10.75 -3.63
N LEU A 270 9.98 -10.31 -3.95
CA LEU A 270 10.99 -9.95 -2.93
C LEU A 270 10.49 -8.82 -2.02
N GLN A 271 9.87 -7.80 -2.59
CA GLN A 271 9.32 -6.69 -1.82
C GLN A 271 8.15 -7.13 -0.91
N MET A 272 7.24 -7.96 -1.44
CA MET A 272 6.11 -8.47 -0.68
C MET A 272 6.54 -9.49 0.39
N ALA A 273 7.58 -10.28 0.15
CA ALA A 273 8.14 -11.21 1.13
C ALA A 273 8.72 -10.45 2.33
N ASP A 274 9.47 -9.36 2.11
CA ASP A 274 9.93 -8.49 3.20
C ASP A 274 8.76 -7.91 4.02
N TRP A 275 7.71 -7.44 3.35
CA TRP A 275 6.50 -6.94 4.02
C TRP A 275 5.76 -8.04 4.79
N ALA A 276 5.65 -9.24 4.21
CA ALA A 276 5.02 -10.40 4.84
C ALA A 276 5.77 -10.83 6.10
N LEU A 277 7.10 -10.89 6.04
CA LEU A 277 7.96 -11.21 7.19
C LEU A 277 7.80 -10.18 8.31
N LYS A 278 7.78 -8.89 7.97
CA LYS A 278 7.53 -7.82 8.96
C LYS A 278 6.15 -7.95 9.61
N LYS A 279 5.11 -8.26 8.84
CA LYS A 279 3.76 -8.49 9.36
C LYS A 279 3.69 -9.73 10.25
N HIS A 280 4.28 -10.84 9.82
CA HIS A 280 4.33 -12.10 10.56
C HIS A 280 5.04 -11.94 11.91
N ARG A 281 6.22 -11.28 11.92
CA ARG A 281 6.93 -10.94 13.17
C ARG A 281 6.10 -10.03 14.07
N GLY A 282 5.34 -9.10 13.48
CA GLY A 282 4.39 -8.27 14.21
C GLY A 282 3.32 -9.09 14.94
N TYR A 283 2.72 -10.07 14.27
CA TYR A 283 1.74 -10.96 14.90
C TYR A 283 2.36 -11.81 16.02
N LEU A 284 3.55 -12.39 15.81
CA LEU A 284 4.27 -13.13 16.85
C LEU A 284 4.56 -12.28 18.08
N LYS A 285 4.98 -11.02 17.88
CA LYS A 285 5.27 -10.09 18.98
C LYS A 285 4.00 -9.70 19.76
N THR A 286 2.88 -9.48 19.07
CA THR A 286 1.65 -9.01 19.70
C THR A 286 0.88 -10.14 20.40
N TYR A 287 0.86 -11.34 19.81
CA TYR A 287 -0.03 -12.43 20.25
C TYR A 287 0.70 -13.65 20.81
N GLY A 288 2.03 -13.67 20.75
CA GLY A 288 2.85 -14.72 21.35
C GLY A 288 2.40 -16.13 20.94
N ASP A 289 2.09 -16.95 21.94
CA ASP A 289 1.81 -18.37 21.76
C ASP A 289 0.47 -18.66 21.07
N GLU A 290 -0.52 -17.76 21.17
CA GLU A 290 -1.80 -17.89 20.45
C GLU A 290 -1.54 -17.96 18.93
N TYR A 291 -0.67 -17.08 18.43
CA TYR A 291 -0.34 -17.03 17.02
C TYR A 291 0.62 -18.15 16.60
N LYS A 292 1.60 -18.51 17.44
CA LYS A 292 2.55 -19.60 17.16
C LYS A 292 1.84 -20.94 16.91
N LYS A 293 0.78 -21.24 17.66
CA LYS A 293 -0.01 -22.47 17.52
C LYS A 293 -0.64 -22.63 16.14
N LEU A 294 -0.86 -21.54 15.40
CA LEU A 294 -1.43 -21.56 14.05
C LEU A 294 -0.44 -22.10 13.00
N ARG A 295 0.86 -22.18 13.31
CA ARG A 295 1.92 -22.70 12.43
C ARG A 295 1.94 -22.08 11.02
N ARG A 296 1.45 -20.85 10.88
CA ARG A 296 1.46 -20.11 9.61
C ARG A 296 2.86 -19.75 9.19
N LYS A 297 3.06 -19.68 7.88
CA LYS A 297 4.21 -19.04 7.25
C LYS A 297 3.88 -17.60 6.86
N SER A 298 4.83 -16.83 6.37
CA SER A 298 4.63 -15.41 6.06
C SER A 298 3.91 -15.21 4.73
N ILE A 299 4.38 -15.85 3.64
CA ILE A 299 3.91 -15.66 2.25
C ILE A 299 3.91 -16.94 1.40
N ILE A 300 4.84 -17.89 1.58
CA ILE A 300 4.84 -19.18 0.85
C ILE A 300 4.39 -20.28 1.81
N PRO A 301 3.26 -20.98 1.53
CA PRO A 301 2.82 -22.10 2.34
C PRO A 301 3.95 -23.10 2.61
N PHE A 302 4.09 -23.52 3.86
CA PHE A 302 5.08 -24.49 4.34
C PHE A 302 6.57 -24.06 4.26
N ILE A 303 6.91 -23.02 3.49
CA ILE A 303 8.30 -22.58 3.27
C ILE A 303 8.61 -21.28 4.02
N LEU A 304 8.01 -20.16 3.60
CA LEU A 304 8.42 -18.80 4.01
C LEU A 304 7.28 -18.01 4.60
#